data_AF-A0A1F4X7M1-F1
#
_entry.id   AF-A0A1F4X7M1-F1
#
_cell.length_a   1.000
_cell.length_b   1.000
_cell.length_c   1.000
_cell.angle_alpha   90.00
_cell.angle_beta   90.00
_cell.angle_gamma   90.00
#
_symmetry.space_group_name_H-M   'P 1'
#
loop_
_entity.id
_entity.type
_entity.pdbx_description
1 polymer ?
#
loop_
_entity_poly.entity_id
_entity_poly.type
_entity_poly.pdbx_seq_one_letter_code
_entity_poly.pdbx_strand_id
1 'polypeptide(L)'
;MTEEKSGFSSFLTPAGAIIAGIAFFLPWVKMSCAGQVMNANGFQLAKNEGLFWLVFGAAVLIAIAYFVLRSRWDLRKIRGIVMISSVIALGILLYKYFDFKSSMDSMQGFTADNQQWQSMSESMGGSNSEIEFTLQFGAYICFLGFILAGLGGLFMKEKTAPRMASSSRPATVMGGTATRNFRNSTSPGESRPSQRASQAECQFCVNGLPPGFISCPECGAQKPPAPR
;
A
#
# COMPACT_ATOMS: atom_id res chain seq x y z
N MET A 1 40.62 10.68 2.48
CA MET A 1 39.51 11.28 3.26
C MET A 1 38.20 11.12 2.47
N THR A 2 37.60 9.94 2.47
CA THR A 2 36.30 9.67 1.81
C THR A 2 35.52 8.55 2.54
N GLU A 3 35.70 8.42 3.86
CA GLU A 3 35.15 7.28 4.62
C GLU A 3 33.76 7.52 5.25
N GLU A 4 33.23 8.76 5.29
CA GLU A 4 31.95 9.05 5.96
C GLU A 4 30.68 8.76 5.14
N LYS A 5 30.76 8.55 3.82
CA LYS A 5 29.54 8.43 2.99
C LYS A 5 28.78 7.10 3.09
N SER A 6 29.35 6.08 3.75
CA SER A 6 28.77 4.73 3.74
C SER A 6 27.66 4.50 4.79
N GLY A 7 27.66 5.28 5.88
CA GLY A 7 26.69 5.13 6.97
C GLY A 7 25.28 5.62 6.58
N PHE A 8 25.19 6.79 5.95
CA PHE A 8 23.91 7.45 5.68
C PHE A 8 23.02 6.64 4.72
N SER A 9 23.59 6.10 3.64
CA SER A 9 22.88 5.26 2.66
C SER A 9 22.19 4.04 3.29
N SER A 10 22.73 3.52 4.39
CA SER A 10 22.17 2.35 5.08
C SER A 10 20.89 2.67 5.88
N PHE A 11 20.65 3.93 6.21
CA PHE A 11 19.46 4.40 6.93
C PHE A 11 18.37 4.96 6.01
N LEU A 12 18.69 5.25 4.74
CA LEU A 12 17.69 5.76 3.78
C LEU A 12 16.54 4.77 3.55
N THR A 13 16.82 3.48 3.42
CA THR A 13 15.78 2.47 3.19
C THR A 13 14.75 2.38 4.32
N PRO A 14 15.14 2.18 5.59
CA PRO A 14 14.17 2.11 6.69
C PRO A 14 13.51 3.47 6.95
N ALA A 15 14.25 4.58 6.81
CA ALA A 15 13.68 5.91 6.97
C ALA A 15 12.59 6.18 5.91
N GLY A 16 12.87 5.90 4.64
CA GLY A 16 11.90 6.04 3.54
C GLY A 16 10.66 5.17 3.74
N ALA A 17 10.83 3.92 4.18
CA ALA A 17 9.72 3.01 4.47
C ALA A 17 8.84 3.50 5.64
N ILE A 18 9.46 3.98 6.73
CA ILE A 18 8.74 4.54 7.88
C ILE A 18 8.00 5.82 7.47
N ILE A 19 8.65 6.72 6.74
CA ILE A 19 8.04 7.95 6.22
C ILE A 19 6.85 7.61 5.33
N ALA A 20 6.98 6.66 4.41
CA ALA A 20 5.89 6.21 3.55
C ALA A 20 4.72 5.62 4.37
N GLY A 21 5.03 4.82 5.39
CA GLY A 21 4.04 4.24 6.30
C GLY A 21 3.29 5.29 7.13
N ILE A 22 3.96 6.33 7.63
CA ILE A 22 3.31 7.45 8.34
C ILE A 22 2.48 8.28 7.37
N ALA A 23 3.03 8.60 6.19
CA ALA A 23 2.36 9.36 5.14
C ALA A 23 1.06 8.70 4.64
N PHE A 24 0.93 7.39 4.79
CA PHE A 24 -0.30 6.67 4.49
C PHE A 24 -1.49 7.10 5.36
N PHE A 25 -1.25 7.49 6.61
CA PHE A 25 -2.31 7.94 7.53
C PHE A 25 -2.63 9.43 7.39
N LEU A 26 -1.80 10.20 6.67
CA LEU A 26 -2.08 11.60 6.39
C LEU A 26 -3.29 11.72 5.43
N PRO A 27 -3.93 12.89 5.36
CA PRO A 27 -4.98 13.15 4.37
C PRO A 27 -4.38 13.12 2.96
N TRP A 28 -5.02 12.38 2.05
CA TRP A 28 -4.55 12.22 0.66
C TRP A 28 -5.38 13.04 -0.31
N VAL A 29 -6.69 13.07 -0.09
CA VAL A 29 -7.65 13.77 -0.94
C VAL A 29 -8.55 14.59 -0.05
N LYS A 30 -8.75 15.86 -0.43
CA LYS A 30 -9.88 16.66 0.06
C LYS A 30 -10.94 16.69 -1.02
N MET A 31 -12.16 16.32 -0.65
CA MET A 31 -13.33 16.44 -1.50
C MET A 31 -14.25 17.47 -0.84
N SER A 32 -14.59 18.54 -1.54
CA SER A 32 -15.56 19.53 -1.07
C SER A 32 -16.91 19.26 -1.72
N CYS A 33 -17.85 18.64 -1.00
CA CYS A 33 -19.20 18.37 -1.51
C CYS A 33 -20.21 19.21 -0.75
N ALA A 34 -20.95 20.09 -1.44
CA ALA A 34 -22.02 20.92 -0.87
C ALA A 34 -21.60 21.71 0.40
N GLY A 35 -20.38 22.26 0.41
CA GLY A 35 -19.83 23.00 1.53
C GLY A 35 -19.28 22.13 2.68
N GLN A 36 -19.39 20.81 2.59
CA GLN A 36 -18.72 19.89 3.51
C GLN A 36 -17.38 19.45 2.92
N VAL A 37 -16.30 19.77 3.64
CA VAL A 37 -14.95 19.31 3.31
C VAL A 37 -14.75 17.94 3.94
N MET A 38 -14.77 16.90 3.11
CA MET A 38 -14.43 15.54 3.52
C MET A 38 -12.95 15.28 3.25
N ASN A 39 -12.19 15.04 4.32
CA ASN A 39 -10.78 14.66 4.24
C ASN A 39 -10.70 13.14 4.30
N ALA A 40 -10.34 12.51 3.19
CA ALA A 40 -10.15 11.07 3.14
C ALA A 40 -8.65 10.75 3.31
N ASN A 41 -8.34 9.95 4.33
CA ASN A 41 -6.99 9.43 4.57
C ASN A 41 -6.79 8.08 3.89
N GLY A 42 -5.53 7.67 3.66
CA GLY A 42 -5.22 6.42 2.96
C GLY A 42 -5.84 5.19 3.65
N PHE A 43 -6.01 5.23 4.97
CA PHE A 43 -6.68 4.18 5.73
C PHE A 43 -8.18 4.05 5.42
N GLN A 44 -8.92 5.17 5.35
CA GLN A 44 -10.33 5.13 4.95
C GLN A 44 -10.47 4.66 3.50
N LEU A 45 -9.58 5.10 2.60
CA LEU A 45 -9.56 4.60 1.22
C LEU A 45 -9.29 3.10 1.18
N ALA A 46 -8.39 2.59 2.02
CA ALA A 46 -8.07 1.16 2.09
C ALA A 46 -9.21 0.30 2.64
N LYS A 47 -10.09 0.87 3.47
CA LYS A 47 -11.28 0.17 3.93
C LYS A 47 -12.25 -0.11 2.77
N ASN A 48 -12.42 0.87 1.88
CA ASN A 48 -13.32 0.74 0.74
C ASN A 48 -12.67 0.00 -0.43
N GLU A 49 -11.37 0.19 -0.63
CA GLU A 49 -10.60 -0.41 -1.71
C GLU A 49 -9.41 -1.20 -1.15
N GLY A 50 -9.52 -2.53 -1.20
CA GLY A 50 -8.46 -3.43 -0.71
C GLY A 50 -7.08 -3.25 -1.37
N LEU A 51 -6.97 -2.51 -2.49
CA LEU A 51 -5.70 -2.21 -3.15
C LEU A 51 -4.79 -1.29 -2.33
N PHE A 52 -5.34 -0.35 -1.54
CA PHE A 52 -4.51 0.54 -0.72
C PHE A 52 -3.86 -0.19 0.47
N TRP A 53 -4.47 -1.28 0.94
CA TRP A 53 -3.82 -2.18 1.91
C TRP A 53 -2.52 -2.77 1.37
N LEU A 54 -2.42 -2.96 0.05
CA LEU A 54 -1.23 -3.48 -0.60
C LEU A 54 -0.08 -2.46 -0.54
N VAL A 55 -0.37 -1.15 -0.64
CA VAL A 55 0.61 -0.08 -0.48
C VAL A 55 1.13 -0.02 0.97
N PHE A 56 0.21 -0.03 1.95
CA PHE A 56 0.61 -0.07 3.37
C PHE A 56 1.39 -1.35 3.70
N GLY A 57 0.91 -2.50 3.21
CA GLY A 57 1.57 -3.78 3.33
C GLY A 57 2.97 -3.78 2.73
N ALA A 58 3.18 -3.12 1.58
CA ALA A 58 4.50 -2.97 0.98
C ALA A 58 5.44 -2.13 1.85
N ALA A 59 4.98 -1.02 2.43
CA ALA A 59 5.79 -0.21 3.36
C ALA A 59 6.22 -1.02 4.60
N VAL A 60 5.28 -1.75 5.21
CA VAL A 60 5.54 -2.63 6.35
C VAL A 60 6.47 -3.78 5.96
N LEU A 61 6.27 -4.39 4.80
CA LEU A 61 7.12 -5.46 4.28
C LEU A 61 8.56 -4.99 4.08
N ILE A 62 8.78 -3.79 3.54
CA ILE A 62 10.12 -3.20 3.38
C ILE A 62 10.77 -2.97 4.77
N ALA A 63 10.01 -2.44 5.73
CA ALA A 63 10.50 -2.20 7.09
C ALA A 63 10.87 -3.51 7.80
N ILE A 64 10.01 -4.53 7.73
CA ILE A 64 10.26 -5.86 8.32
C ILE A 64 11.43 -6.55 7.61
N ALA A 65 11.47 -6.53 6.28
CA ALA A 65 12.57 -7.10 5.52
C ALA A 65 13.90 -6.45 5.95
N TYR A 66 13.94 -5.13 6.08
CA TYR A 66 15.13 -4.45 6.59
C TYR A 66 15.51 -4.92 8.01
N PHE A 67 14.55 -5.00 8.93
CA PHE A 67 14.82 -5.36 10.33
C PHE A 67 15.24 -6.82 10.51
N VAL A 68 14.56 -7.76 9.85
CA VAL A 68 14.88 -9.20 9.88
C VAL A 68 16.27 -9.43 9.26
N LEU A 69 16.59 -8.74 8.17
CA LEU A 69 17.86 -8.95 7.50
C LEU A 69 19.03 -8.22 8.13
N ARG A 70 18.80 -7.17 8.92
CA ARG A 70 19.78 -6.66 9.88
C ARG A 70 20.35 -7.80 10.74
N SER A 71 19.54 -8.82 11.04
CA SER A 71 19.95 -9.98 11.83
C SER A 71 20.62 -11.10 11.04
N ARG A 72 20.46 -11.19 9.71
CA ARG A 72 20.85 -12.38 8.90
C ARG A 72 21.94 -12.13 7.85
N TRP A 73 22.47 -10.91 7.70
CA TRP A 73 23.63 -10.54 6.85
C TRP A 73 23.58 -10.92 5.34
N ASP A 74 22.50 -11.49 4.79
CA ASP A 74 22.38 -11.85 3.37
C ASP A 74 21.77 -10.70 2.53
N LEU A 75 22.61 -9.72 2.19
CA LEU A 75 22.20 -8.46 1.54
C LEU A 75 21.69 -8.64 0.09
N ARG A 76 22.11 -9.68 -0.63
CA ARG A 76 21.77 -9.87 -2.06
C ARG A 76 20.27 -10.08 -2.27
N LYS A 77 19.66 -10.94 -1.45
CA LYS A 77 18.23 -11.29 -1.59
C LYS A 77 17.31 -10.13 -1.26
N ILE A 78 17.70 -9.30 -0.28
CA ILE A 78 16.91 -8.13 0.15
C ILE A 78 16.72 -7.15 -0.99
N ARG A 79 17.81 -6.86 -1.69
CA ARG A 79 17.81 -5.83 -2.73
C ARG A 79 16.76 -6.13 -3.78
N GLY A 80 16.61 -7.40 -4.17
CA GLY A 80 15.54 -7.84 -5.05
C GLY A 80 14.15 -7.58 -4.47
N ILE A 81 13.91 -8.03 -3.24
CA ILE A 81 12.60 -7.88 -2.58
C ILE A 81 12.19 -6.41 -2.44
N VAL A 82 13.09 -5.56 -1.94
CA VAL A 82 12.82 -4.13 -1.72
C VAL A 82 12.58 -3.38 -3.04
N MET A 83 13.34 -3.71 -4.09
CA MET A 83 13.13 -3.10 -5.42
C MET A 83 11.80 -3.52 -6.02
N ILE A 84 11.46 -4.81 -5.98
CA ILE A 84 10.20 -5.32 -6.52
C ILE A 84 9.02 -4.72 -5.74
N SER A 85 9.08 -4.70 -4.41
CA SER A 85 7.99 -4.12 -3.60
C SER A 85 7.83 -2.61 -3.81
N SER A 86 8.94 -1.88 -3.96
CA SER A 86 8.91 -0.43 -4.24
C SER A 86 8.27 -0.14 -5.60
N VAL A 87 8.65 -0.88 -6.65
CA VAL A 87 8.06 -0.74 -7.99
C VAL A 87 6.57 -1.09 -7.99
N ILE A 88 6.17 -2.16 -7.32
CA ILE A 88 4.74 -2.53 -7.21
C ILE A 88 3.95 -1.44 -6.49
N ALA A 89 4.43 -0.96 -5.34
CA ALA A 89 3.75 0.10 -4.59
C ALA A 89 3.63 1.41 -5.40
N LEU A 90 4.72 1.83 -6.05
CA LEU A 90 4.75 2.99 -6.95
C LEU A 90 3.78 2.81 -8.13
N GLY A 91 3.73 1.63 -8.73
CA GLY A 91 2.82 1.31 -9.82
C GLY A 91 1.36 1.41 -9.41
N ILE A 92 0.99 0.91 -8.22
CA ILE A 92 -0.37 1.04 -7.69
C ILE A 92 -0.73 2.51 -7.43
N LEU A 93 0.20 3.28 -6.86
CA LEU A 93 -0.01 4.71 -6.62
C LEU A 93 -0.21 5.50 -7.93
N LEU A 94 0.62 5.23 -8.93
CA LEU A 94 0.50 5.85 -10.25
C LEU A 94 -0.80 5.45 -10.95
N TYR A 95 -1.16 4.16 -10.91
CA TYR A 95 -2.41 3.66 -11.48
C TYR A 95 -3.61 4.39 -10.88
N LYS A 96 -3.67 4.50 -9.55
CA LYS A 96 -4.74 5.24 -8.86
C LYS A 96 -4.71 6.72 -9.17
N TYR A 97 -3.54 7.33 -9.28
CA TYR A 97 -3.42 8.73 -9.69
C TYR A 97 -4.01 8.97 -11.10
N PHE A 98 -3.73 8.07 -12.05
CA PHE A 98 -4.33 8.14 -13.38
C PHE A 98 -5.84 7.90 -13.36
N ASP A 99 -6.32 6.93 -12.59
CA ASP A 99 -7.75 6.64 -12.39
C ASP A 99 -8.51 7.87 -11.85
N PHE A 100 -7.93 8.56 -10.86
CA PHE A 100 -8.47 9.83 -10.35
C PHE A 100 -8.45 10.93 -11.41
N LYS A 101 -7.36 11.04 -12.18
CA LYS A 101 -7.25 12.05 -13.22
C LYS A 101 -8.29 11.85 -14.34
N SER A 102 -8.43 10.62 -14.83
CA SER A 102 -9.43 10.27 -15.85
C SER A 102 -10.86 10.46 -15.35
N SER A 103 -11.11 10.24 -14.06
CA SER A 103 -12.42 10.51 -13.45
C SER A 103 -12.76 12.01 -13.43
N MET A 104 -11.77 12.88 -13.19
CA MET A 104 -11.96 14.33 -13.21
C MET A 104 -12.23 14.85 -14.64
N ASP A 105 -11.47 14.36 -15.62
CA ASP A 105 -11.66 14.75 -17.02
C ASP A 105 -13.06 14.36 -17.53
N SER A 106 -13.61 13.24 -17.06
CA SER A 106 -14.95 12.78 -17.41
C SER A 106 -16.08 13.66 -16.83
N MET A 107 -15.86 14.29 -15.67
CA MET A 107 -16.86 15.20 -15.08
C MET A 107 -16.86 16.58 -15.74
N GLN A 108 -15.70 17.05 -16.24
CA GLN A 108 -15.61 18.33 -16.93
C GLN A 108 -16.37 18.35 -18.27
N GLY A 109 -16.49 17.19 -18.93
CA GLY A 109 -17.29 17.05 -20.15
C GLY A 109 -18.78 17.35 -19.96
N PHE A 110 -19.32 17.19 -18.76
CA PHE A 110 -20.73 17.48 -18.46
C PHE A 110 -20.99 18.97 -18.15
N THR A 111 -19.94 19.73 -17.82
CA THR A 111 -20.03 21.17 -17.56
C THR A 111 -19.86 22.05 -18.80
N ALA A 112 -19.38 21.50 -19.91
CA ALA A 112 -19.19 22.26 -21.16
C ALA A 112 -20.51 22.79 -21.76
N ASP A 113 -21.65 22.13 -21.53
CA ASP A 113 -22.98 22.62 -21.95
C ASP A 113 -23.65 23.55 -20.91
N ASN A 114 -23.03 23.80 -19.76
CA ASN A 114 -23.61 24.60 -18.66
C ASN A 114 -22.85 25.91 -18.38
N GLN A 115 -22.11 26.46 -19.35
CA GLN A 115 -21.62 27.85 -19.26
C GLN A 115 -22.75 28.87 -19.03
N GLN A 116 -23.99 28.52 -19.38
CA GLN A 116 -25.17 29.37 -19.16
C GLN A 116 -25.62 29.45 -17.69
N TRP A 117 -25.18 28.54 -16.80
CA TRP A 117 -25.56 28.59 -15.37
C TRP A 117 -24.57 29.34 -14.47
N GLN A 118 -23.32 29.54 -14.92
CA GLN A 118 -22.34 30.30 -14.14
C GLN A 118 -22.77 31.76 -13.95
N SER A 119 -23.38 32.38 -14.96
CA SER A 119 -23.85 33.77 -14.89
C SER A 119 -25.11 33.97 -14.02
N MET A 120 -25.90 32.93 -13.75
CA MET A 120 -27.02 33.04 -12.79
C MET A 120 -26.58 32.86 -11.33
N SER A 121 -25.52 32.07 -11.09
CA SER A 121 -25.00 31.80 -9.75
C SER A 121 -24.33 33.02 -9.09
N GLU A 122 -23.92 34.02 -9.86
CA GLU A 122 -23.30 35.26 -9.33
C GLU A 122 -24.29 36.18 -8.61
N SER A 123 -25.60 36.02 -8.86
CA SER A 123 -26.65 36.92 -8.34
C SER A 123 -27.26 36.50 -7.00
N MET A 124 -27.08 35.24 -6.60
CA MET A 124 -27.41 34.77 -5.26
C MET A 124 -26.09 34.53 -4.55
N GLY A 125 -25.80 35.27 -3.48
CA GLY A 125 -24.59 35.13 -2.65
C GLY A 125 -24.47 33.80 -1.90
N GLY A 126 -24.84 32.69 -2.54
CA GLY A 126 -24.52 31.34 -2.13
C GLY A 126 -23.09 31.05 -2.54
N SER A 127 -22.27 30.70 -1.56
CA SER A 127 -20.93 30.15 -1.77
C SER A 127 -21.02 29.00 -2.78
N ASN A 128 -20.66 29.28 -4.04
CA ASN A 128 -20.52 28.26 -5.07
C ASN A 128 -19.55 27.22 -4.51
N SER A 129 -20.09 26.07 -4.09
CA SER A 129 -19.28 24.93 -3.67
C SER A 129 -18.71 24.30 -4.93
N GLU A 130 -17.75 24.97 -5.54
CA GLU A 130 -16.87 24.34 -6.51
C GLU A 130 -16.26 23.13 -5.82
N ILE A 131 -16.47 21.95 -6.42
CA ILE A 131 -15.92 20.70 -5.89
C ILE A 131 -14.42 20.72 -6.19
N GLU A 132 -13.66 21.38 -5.33
CA GLU A 132 -12.21 21.49 -5.46
C GLU A 132 -11.56 20.19 -4.93
N PHE A 133 -11.09 19.35 -5.85
CA PHE A 133 -10.28 18.20 -5.51
C PHE A 133 -8.81 18.62 -5.41
N THR A 134 -8.31 18.78 -4.18
CA THR A 134 -6.89 19.08 -3.95
C THR A 134 -6.16 17.82 -3.50
N LEU A 135 -5.16 17.40 -4.30
CA LEU A 135 -4.23 16.35 -3.88
C LEU A 135 -3.43 16.88 -2.69
N GLN A 136 -3.56 16.23 -1.54
CA GLN A 136 -2.90 16.67 -0.33
C GLN A 136 -1.46 16.16 -0.25
N PHE A 137 -0.71 16.78 0.66
CA PHE A 137 0.70 16.49 0.90
C PHE A 137 0.99 15.01 1.22
N GLY A 138 0.02 14.28 1.81
CA GLY A 138 0.19 12.88 2.19
C GLY A 138 0.57 11.95 1.03
N ALA A 139 -0.07 12.10 -0.12
CA ALA A 139 0.21 11.27 -1.30
C ALA A 139 1.63 11.51 -1.84
N TYR A 140 2.06 12.78 -1.91
CA TYR A 140 3.40 13.16 -2.36
C TYR A 140 4.50 12.67 -1.41
N ILE A 141 4.30 12.80 -0.09
CA ILE A 141 5.27 12.26 0.89
C ILE A 141 5.36 10.74 0.76
N CYS A 142 4.24 10.05 0.60
CA CYS A 142 4.22 8.60 0.47
C CYS A 142 5.01 8.14 -0.77
N PHE A 143 4.78 8.80 -1.91
CA PHE A 143 5.52 8.59 -3.15
C PHE A 143 7.03 8.82 -2.96
N LEU A 144 7.40 9.95 -2.35
CA LEU A 144 8.79 10.30 -2.06
C LEU A 144 9.45 9.31 -1.08
N GLY A 145 8.70 8.80 -0.11
CA GLY A 145 9.14 7.76 0.82
C GLY A 145 9.47 6.44 0.12
N PHE A 146 8.66 5.99 -0.84
CA PHE A 146 8.96 4.80 -1.64
C PHE A 146 10.15 4.99 -2.57
N ILE A 147 10.33 6.19 -3.14
CA ILE A 147 11.52 6.53 -3.93
C ILE A 147 12.78 6.49 -3.05
N LEU A 148 12.74 7.12 -1.87
CA LEU A 148 13.85 7.07 -0.92
C LEU A 148 14.17 5.64 -0.49
N ALA A 149 13.15 4.82 -0.25
CA ALA A 149 13.31 3.42 0.12
C ALA A 149 14.00 2.63 -1.02
N GLY A 150 13.56 2.83 -2.26
CA GLY A 150 14.13 2.20 -3.45
C GLY A 150 15.57 2.66 -3.73
N LEU A 151 15.85 3.96 -3.64
CA LEU A 151 17.20 4.51 -3.77
C LEU A 151 18.14 3.95 -2.71
N GLY A 152 17.71 3.86 -1.45
CA GLY A 152 18.49 3.22 -0.41
C GLY A 152 18.82 1.75 -0.74
N GLY A 153 17.86 1.02 -1.32
CA GLY A 153 18.07 -0.35 -1.81
C GLY A 153 19.08 -0.44 -2.96
N LEU A 154 19.09 0.53 -3.87
CA LEU A 154 20.05 0.62 -4.97
C LEU A 154 21.48 0.90 -4.49
N PHE A 155 21.63 1.75 -3.47
CA PHE A 155 22.94 2.15 -2.92
C PHE A 155 23.53 1.14 -1.94
N MET A 156 22.83 0.06 -1.58
CA MET A 156 23.42 -1.01 -0.78
C MET A 156 24.54 -1.70 -1.57
N LYS A 157 25.77 -1.30 -1.27
CA LYS A 157 26.98 -1.87 -1.86
C LYS A 157 27.12 -3.29 -1.36
N GLU A 158 27.10 -4.23 -2.29
CA GLU A 158 27.31 -5.63 -1.97
C GLU A 158 28.72 -5.78 -1.41
N LYS A 159 28.83 -6.18 -0.13
CA LYS A 159 30.12 -6.63 0.39
C LYS A 159 30.43 -7.92 -0.33
N THR A 160 31.19 -7.82 -1.42
CA THR A 160 31.81 -8.97 -2.05
C THR A 160 32.61 -9.64 -0.94
N ALA A 161 32.08 -10.76 -0.42
CA ALA A 161 32.82 -11.57 0.53
C ALA A 161 34.20 -11.78 -0.10
N PRO A 162 35.30 -11.52 0.62
CA PRO A 162 36.63 -11.72 0.07
C PRO A 162 36.62 -13.14 -0.46
N ARG A 163 36.70 -13.28 -1.80
CA ARG A 163 36.93 -14.58 -2.42
C ARG A 163 38.15 -15.07 -1.68
N MET A 164 37.98 -16.04 -0.77
CA MET A 164 39.10 -16.74 -0.21
C MET A 164 39.80 -17.26 -1.44
N ALA A 165 40.92 -16.61 -1.79
CA ALA A 165 41.72 -17.00 -2.92
C ALA A 165 41.96 -18.48 -2.69
N SER A 166 41.38 -19.30 -3.55
CA SER A 166 41.51 -20.74 -3.44
C SER A 166 43.00 -20.99 -3.54
N SER A 167 43.63 -21.19 -2.39
CA SER A 167 44.97 -21.74 -2.31
C SER A 167 44.88 -23.02 -3.11
N SER A 168 45.46 -22.99 -4.31
CA SER A 168 45.58 -24.09 -5.23
C SER A 168 46.23 -25.25 -4.48
N ARG A 169 45.41 -26.13 -3.90
CA ARG A 169 45.84 -27.46 -3.52
C ARG A 169 45.72 -28.30 -4.80
N PRO A 170 46.83 -28.84 -5.32
CA PRO A 170 46.78 -29.70 -6.50
C PRO A 170 45.91 -30.91 -6.21
N ALA A 171 45.12 -31.27 -7.22
CA ALA A 171 44.19 -32.38 -7.21
C ALA A 171 44.93 -33.69 -6.89
N THR A 172 44.51 -34.36 -5.81
CA THR A 172 44.70 -35.80 -5.67
C THR A 172 43.36 -36.46 -5.95
N VAL A 173 43.33 -37.10 -7.11
CA VAL A 173 42.28 -37.96 -7.64
C VAL A 173 42.16 -39.20 -6.75
N MET A 174 40.96 -39.49 -6.25
CA MET A 174 40.33 -40.81 -6.06
C MET A 174 38.89 -40.52 -5.61
N GLY A 175 37.83 -40.91 -6.32
CA GLY A 175 37.49 -42.30 -6.66
C GLY A 175 36.50 -42.80 -5.62
N GLY A 176 35.20 -42.85 -5.94
CA GLY A 176 34.20 -43.30 -4.96
C GLY A 176 32.74 -43.06 -5.35
N THR A 177 32.25 -43.87 -6.27
CA THR A 177 30.85 -44.10 -6.61
C THR A 177 30.05 -44.55 -5.38
N ALA A 178 28.94 -43.88 -5.05
CA ALA A 178 27.87 -44.49 -4.27
C ALA A 178 26.53 -43.77 -4.49
N THR A 179 25.72 -44.38 -5.34
CA THR A 179 24.28 -44.18 -5.48
C THR A 179 23.55 -44.46 -4.16
N ARG A 180 22.58 -43.60 -3.79
CA ARG A 180 21.44 -44.05 -2.98
C ARG A 180 20.17 -43.27 -3.27
N ASN A 181 19.25 -44.00 -3.87
CA ASN A 181 17.81 -43.78 -4.00
C ASN A 181 17.10 -43.74 -2.63
N PHE A 182 15.80 -43.40 -2.69
CA PHE A 182 14.73 -43.47 -1.67
C PHE A 182 14.53 -42.19 -0.84
N ARG A 183 13.32 -41.64 -0.64
CA ARG A 183 11.96 -42.25 -0.63
C ARG A 183 10.88 -41.17 -0.83
N ASN A 184 9.79 -41.59 -1.47
CA ASN A 184 8.48 -40.94 -1.61
C ASN A 184 7.71 -40.80 -0.27
N SER A 185 6.54 -40.14 -0.35
CA SER A 185 5.40 -40.13 0.62
C SER A 185 5.47 -38.99 1.66
N THR A 186 4.42 -38.21 2.00
CA THR A 186 2.96 -38.43 1.95
C THR A 186 2.24 -37.08 2.16
N SER A 187 0.96 -37.04 1.75
CA SER A 187 -0.03 -35.96 1.61
C SER A 187 -0.60 -35.36 2.94
N PRO A 188 -1.84 -34.80 2.96
CA PRO A 188 -2.22 -33.38 2.91
C PRO A 188 -2.74 -32.82 4.26
N GLY A 189 -2.86 -31.50 4.40
CA GLY A 189 -3.36 -30.86 5.63
C GLY A 189 -4.19 -29.61 5.35
N GLU A 190 -5.43 -29.83 4.93
CA GLU A 190 -6.49 -28.83 4.82
C GLU A 190 -6.86 -28.29 6.21
N SER A 191 -6.75 -26.98 6.41
CA SER A 191 -7.29 -26.31 7.60
C SER A 191 -8.09 -25.08 7.15
N ARG A 192 -9.42 -25.27 7.07
CA ARG A 192 -10.41 -24.19 6.93
C ARG A 192 -10.52 -23.42 8.26
N PRO A 193 -10.24 -22.11 8.30
CA PRO A 193 -10.67 -21.29 9.42
C PRO A 193 -12.17 -20.96 9.30
N SER A 194 -12.95 -21.71 10.10
CA SER A 194 -14.09 -21.24 10.91
C SER A 194 -14.86 -19.99 10.44
N GLN A 195 -15.94 -20.20 9.67
CA GLN A 195 -17.03 -19.23 9.40
C GLN A 195 -17.96 -19.04 10.63
N ARG A 196 -17.43 -18.62 11.78
CA ARG A 196 -18.27 -18.34 12.97
C ARG A 196 -18.13 -16.93 13.54
N ALA A 197 -17.32 -16.08 12.94
CA ALA A 197 -17.14 -14.70 13.40
C ALA A 197 -18.15 -13.70 12.78
N SER A 198 -18.86 -14.05 11.70
CA SER A 198 -19.68 -13.09 10.94
C SER A 198 -21.12 -12.87 11.46
N GLN A 199 -21.54 -13.52 12.55
CA GLN A 199 -22.92 -13.39 13.04
C GLN A 199 -23.08 -12.37 14.18
N ALA A 200 -22.00 -12.02 14.89
CA ALA A 200 -22.06 -11.06 16.00
C ALA A 200 -21.94 -9.59 15.55
N GLU A 201 -21.22 -9.31 14.46
CA GLU A 201 -21.02 -7.93 13.98
C GLU A 201 -22.25 -7.33 13.28
N CYS A 202 -23.21 -8.16 12.82
CA CYS A 202 -24.44 -7.66 12.20
C CYS A 202 -25.44 -7.04 13.19
N GLN A 203 -25.36 -7.31 14.50
CA GLN A 203 -26.28 -6.71 15.47
C GLN A 203 -25.96 -5.24 15.77
N PHE A 204 -24.70 -4.81 15.62
CA PHE A 204 -24.32 -3.43 15.90
C PHE A 204 -24.73 -2.46 14.78
N CYS A 205 -24.78 -2.91 13.52
CA CYS A 205 -25.19 -2.04 12.40
C CYS A 205 -26.68 -1.65 12.46
N VAL A 206 -27.57 -2.51 12.93
CA VAL A 206 -29.03 -2.26 12.87
C VAL A 206 -29.50 -1.15 13.83
N ASN A 207 -28.78 -0.93 14.94
CA ASN A 207 -29.19 0.04 15.96
C ASN A 207 -28.70 1.49 15.69
N GLY A 208 -27.89 1.70 14.65
CA GLY A 208 -27.31 3.01 14.33
C GLY A 208 -27.89 3.72 13.11
N LEU A 209 -28.88 3.15 12.40
CA LEU A 209 -29.40 3.76 11.17
C LEU A 209 -30.38 4.92 11.46
N PRO A 210 -30.28 6.03 10.69
CA PRO A 210 -31.28 7.09 10.72
C PRO A 210 -32.67 6.57 10.29
N PRO A 211 -33.76 7.16 10.80
CA PRO A 211 -35.11 6.75 10.44
C PRO A 211 -35.34 6.90 8.93
N GLY A 212 -35.63 5.80 8.24
CA GLY A 212 -35.94 5.78 6.79
C GLY A 212 -35.29 4.67 5.96
N PHE A 213 -34.27 3.97 6.47
CA PHE A 213 -33.61 2.88 5.76
C PHE A 213 -34.16 1.50 6.14
N ILE A 214 -34.50 0.69 5.13
CA ILE A 214 -35.16 -0.63 5.27
C ILE A 214 -34.14 -1.79 5.16
N SER A 215 -33.01 -1.55 4.49
CA SER A 215 -31.95 -2.53 4.28
C SER A 215 -30.57 -1.90 4.48
N CYS A 216 -29.63 -2.68 5.03
CA CYS A 216 -28.25 -2.25 5.21
C CYS A 216 -27.47 -2.43 3.89
N PRO A 217 -26.85 -1.38 3.30
CA PRO A 217 -26.22 -1.46 1.99
C PRO A 217 -24.97 -2.36 1.94
N GLU A 218 -24.30 -2.57 3.07
CA GLU A 218 -23.08 -3.41 3.13
C GLU A 218 -23.37 -4.92 3.21
N CYS A 219 -24.51 -5.33 3.76
CA CYS A 219 -24.78 -6.76 4.01
C CYS A 219 -26.13 -7.26 3.48
N GLY A 220 -26.99 -6.37 2.96
CA GLY A 220 -28.31 -6.72 2.43
C GLY A 220 -29.33 -7.21 3.48
N ALA A 221 -28.99 -7.17 4.77
CA ALA A 221 -29.90 -7.60 5.83
C ALA A 221 -31.09 -6.64 5.97
N GLN A 222 -32.30 -7.19 6.05
CA GLN A 222 -33.54 -6.44 6.29
C GLN A 222 -33.82 -6.32 7.78
N LYS A 223 -34.33 -5.15 8.21
CA LYS A 223 -34.73 -4.93 9.61
C LYS A 223 -35.95 -5.82 9.94
N PRO A 224 -35.93 -6.62 11.03
CA PRO A 224 -37.08 -7.44 11.40
C PRO A 224 -38.30 -6.55 11.72
N PRO A 225 -39.52 -6.98 11.35
CA PRO A 225 -40.74 -6.22 11.62
C PRO A 225 -40.96 -6.08 13.14
N ALA A 226 -41.36 -4.90 13.59
CA ALA A 226 -41.65 -4.67 15.00
C ALA A 226 -42.76 -5.62 15.48
N PRO A 227 -42.62 -6.23 16.68
CA PRO A 227 -43.72 -6.99 17.27
C PRO A 227 -44.92 -6.07 17.48
N ARG A 228 -46.11 -6.54 17.09
CA ARG A 228 -47.39 -5.83 17.29
C ARG A 228 -47.82 -5.89 18.75
#